data_AF-A0A383CYC7-F1
#
_entry.id   AF-A0A383CYC7-F1
#
_cell.length_a   1.000
_cell.length_b   1.000
_cell.length_c   1.000
_cell.angle_alpha   90.00
_cell.angle_beta   90.00
_cell.angle_gamma   90.00
#
_symmetry.space_group_name_H-M   'P 1'
#
loop_
_entity.id
_entity.type
_entity.pdbx_description
1 polymer ?
#
loop_
_entity_poly.entity_id
_entity_poly.type
_entity_poly.pdbx_seq_one_letter_code
_entity_poly.pdbx_strand_id
1 'polypeptide(L)' 'MSHTESVRSSKLVFTAFTGLPLVGVGDDLVSLILHECDAANENLCDGDILVIAQKIVSKAEGRVVNLADVTPSDAALALA' A
#
# COMPACT_ATOMS: atom_id res chain seq x y z
N MET A 1 -30.35 4.19 -23.61
CA MET A 1 -29.08 4.01 -22.89
C MET A 1 -29.34 4.43 -21.45
N SER A 2 -29.54 3.44 -20.59
CA SER A 2 -30.05 3.59 -19.22
C SER A 2 -29.09 4.42 -18.38
N HIS A 3 -29.64 5.46 -17.75
CA HIS A 3 -28.97 6.22 -16.70
C HIS A 3 -28.82 5.29 -15.49
N THR A 4 -27.57 5.02 -15.10
CA THR A 4 -27.27 4.27 -13.88
C THR A 4 -27.82 5.07 -12.69
N GLU A 5 -28.76 4.49 -11.94
CA GLU A 5 -29.29 5.08 -10.72
C GLU A 5 -28.15 5.38 -9.75
N SER A 6 -28.08 6.62 -9.29
CA SER A 6 -27.16 7.04 -8.23
C SER A 6 -27.59 6.37 -6.93
N VAL A 7 -26.95 5.25 -6.58
CA VAL A 7 -27.09 4.61 -5.27
C VAL A 7 -26.68 5.62 -4.19
N ARG A 8 -27.67 6.19 -3.47
CA ARG A 8 -27.43 7.00 -2.28
C ARG A 8 -27.22 6.07 -1.08
N SER A 9 -26.03 5.50 -0.98
CA SER A 9 -25.59 4.75 0.22
C SER A 9 -24.88 5.71 1.19
N SER A 10 -25.26 5.67 2.47
CA SER A 10 -24.62 6.45 3.54
C SER A 10 -23.61 5.63 4.36
N LYS A 11 -23.30 4.39 3.94
CA LYS A 11 -22.43 3.48 4.69
C LYS A 11 -21.05 3.45 4.05
N LEU A 12 -20.04 3.76 4.86
CA LEU A 12 -18.63 3.57 4.54
C LEU A 12 -18.09 2.44 5.42
N VAL A 13 -17.35 1.51 4.81
CA VAL A 13 -16.73 0.38 5.51
C VAL A 13 -15.23 0.50 5.32
N PHE A 14 -14.48 0.30 6.41
CA PHE A 14 -13.03 0.23 6.38
C PHE A 14 -12.62 -1.15 6.89
N THR A 15 -11.90 -1.89 6.06
CA THR A 15 -11.38 -3.20 6.40
C THR A 15 -9.86 -3.11 6.44
N ALA A 16 -9.26 -3.43 7.58
CA ALA A 16 -7.82 -3.44 7.76
C ALA A 16 -7.31 -4.88 7.71
N PHE A 17 -6.29 -5.13 6.90
CA PHE A 17 -5.61 -6.43 6.85
C PHE A 17 -4.45 -6.47 7.85
N THR A 18 -4.46 -7.48 8.72
CA THR A 18 -3.49 -7.61 9.83
C THR A 18 -2.50 -8.75 9.65
N GLY A 19 -2.70 -9.63 8.65
CA GLY A 19 -1.83 -10.80 8.40
C GLY A 19 -0.72 -10.58 7.38
N LEU A 20 -0.59 -9.37 6.81
CA LEU A 20 0.48 -9.06 5.86
C LEU A 20 1.87 -9.31 6.47
N PRO A 21 2.77 -10.01 5.77
CA PRO A 21 4.13 -10.25 6.25
C PRO A 21 4.98 -8.97 6.20
N LEU A 22 6.19 -9.05 6.73
CA LEU A 22 7.19 -8.00 6.52
C LEU A 22 7.61 -7.97 5.05
N VAL A 23 7.23 -6.89 4.36
CA VAL A 23 7.61 -6.67 2.96
C VAL A 23 9.11 -6.43 2.81
N GLY A 24 9.72 -7.19 1.90
CA GLY A 24 11.10 -7.11 1.44
C GLY A 24 11.23 -6.60 0.00
N VAL A 25 12.47 -6.59 -0.51
CA VAL A 25 12.78 -6.15 -1.88
C VAL A 25 12.34 -7.22 -2.88
N GLY A 26 11.59 -6.81 -3.90
CA GLY A 26 11.10 -7.70 -4.95
C GLY A 26 9.81 -8.45 -4.60
N ASP A 27 9.25 -8.25 -3.41
CA ASP A 27 7.97 -8.84 -3.04
C ASP A 27 6.83 -8.35 -3.95
N ASP A 28 5.97 -9.27 -4.38
CA ASP A 28 4.76 -8.94 -5.12
C ASP A 28 3.64 -8.54 -4.16
N LEU A 29 3.46 -7.22 -4.02
CA LEU A 29 2.44 -6.65 -3.15
C LEU A 29 1.02 -7.03 -3.56
N VAL A 30 0.75 -7.24 -4.85
CA VAL A 30 -0.59 -7.61 -5.32
C VAL A 30 -0.93 -9.00 -4.82
N SER A 31 -0.03 -9.96 -5.04
CA SER A 31 -0.20 -11.33 -4.56
C SER A 31 -0.35 -11.40 -3.03
N LEU A 32 0.43 -10.61 -2.28
CA LEU A 32 0.33 -10.55 -0.82
C LEU A 32 -1.01 -9.98 -0.34
N ILE A 33 -1.52 -8.92 -0.99
CA ILE A 33 -2.81 -8.32 -0.63
C ILE A 33 -3.96 -9.27 -0.96
N LEU A 34 -3.94 -9.90 -2.14
CA LEU A 34 -4.99 -10.85 -2.54
C LEU A 34 -5.03 -12.07 -1.62
N HIS A 35 -3.87 -12.60 -1.21
CA HIS A 35 -3.80 -13.67 -0.21
C HIS A 35 -4.50 -13.28 1.11
N GLU A 36 -4.30 -12.05 1.58
CA GLU A 36 -4.93 -11.58 2.81
C GLU A 36 -6.43 -11.28 2.65
N CYS A 37 -6.88 -10.84 1.46
CA CYS A 37 -8.30 -10.78 1.14
C CYS A 37 -8.94 -12.16 1.29
N ASP A 38 -8.34 -13.19 0.69
CA ASP A 38 -8.84 -14.57 0.76
C ASP A 38 -8.84 -15.09 2.22
N ALA A 39 -7.76 -14.86 2.97
CA ALA A 39 -7.65 -15.26 4.37
C ALA A 39 -8.68 -14.57 5.27
N ALA A 40 -9.03 -13.33 4.98
CA ALA A 40 -10.06 -12.56 5.68
C ALA A 40 -11.49 -12.89 5.23
N ASN A 41 -11.67 -13.73 4.19
CA ASN A 41 -12.95 -13.94 3.48
C ASN A 41 -13.55 -12.63 2.93
N GLU A 42 -12.69 -11.71 2.49
CA GLU A 42 -13.07 -10.43 1.90
C GLU A 42 -12.89 -10.47 0.39
N ASN A 43 -13.91 -10.03 -0.35
CA ASN A 43 -13.86 -9.97 -1.80
C ASN A 43 -13.84 -8.51 -2.25
N LEU A 44 -12.82 -8.13 -3.03
CA LEU A 44 -12.78 -6.82 -3.66
C LEU A 44 -13.89 -6.71 -4.72
N CYS A 45 -14.68 -5.65 -4.62
CA CYS A 45 -15.79 -5.36 -5.50
C CYS A 45 -15.51 -4.12 -6.36
N ASP A 46 -16.21 -4.00 -7.48
CA ASP A 46 -16.15 -2.80 -8.31
C ASP A 46 -16.52 -1.56 -7.49
N GLY A 47 -15.63 -0.57 -7.49
CA GLY A 47 -15.78 0.67 -6.74
C GLY A 47 -15.05 0.71 -5.40
N ASP A 48 -14.48 -0.42 -4.95
CA ASP A 48 -13.64 -0.44 -3.76
C ASP A 48 -12.33 0.33 -3.96
N ILE A 49 -11.80 0.85 -2.86
CA ILE A 49 -10.55 1.61 -2.84
C ILE A 49 -9.54 0.87 -1.98
N LEU A 50 -8.42 0.46 -2.59
CA LEU A 50 -7.26 -0.04 -1.86
C LEU A 50 -6.39 1.13 -1.40
N VAL A 51 -6.21 1.25 -0.08
CA VAL A 51 -5.34 2.26 0.53
C VAL A 51 -4.06 1.60 1.00
N ILE A 52 -2.94 1.96 0.36
CA ILE A 52 -1.64 1.34 0.62
C ILE A 52 -0.68 2.41 1.16
N ALA A 53 -0.03 2.11 2.29
CA ALA A 53 1.02 2.98 2.81
C ALA A 53 2.26 2.95 1.89
N GLN A 54 2.81 4.13 1.57
CA GLN A 54 3.96 4.29 0.69
C GLN A 54 5.20 3.45 1.10
N LYS A 55 5.35 3.12 2.39
CA LYS A 55 6.53 2.41 2.88
C LYS A 55 6.66 0.99 2.32
N ILE A 56 5.56 0.25 2.17
CA ILE A 56 5.64 -1.12 1.64
C ILE A 56 5.93 -1.13 0.15
N VAL A 57 5.40 -0.13 -0.58
CA VAL A 57 5.75 0.11 -2.00
C VAL A 57 7.23 0.40 -2.14
N SER A 58 7.76 1.31 -1.32
CA SER A 58 9.19 1.67 -1.35
C SER A 58 10.10 0.48 -1.05
N LYS A 59 9.70 -0.41 -0.13
CA LYS A 59 10.48 -1.62 0.19
C LYS A 59 10.45 -2.62 -0.96
N ALA A 60 9.27 -2.93 -1.50
CA ALA A 60 9.11 -3.83 -2.64
C ALA A 60 9.93 -3.37 -3.85
N GLU A 61 9.96 -2.06 -4.11
CA GLU A 61 10.75 -1.46 -5.20
C GLU A 61 12.26 -1.31 -4.90
N GLY A 62 12.75 -1.76 -3.74
CA GLY A 62 14.16 -1.65 -3.39
C GLY A 62 14.65 -0.23 -3.11
N ARG A 63 13.75 0.69 -2.71
CA ARG A 63 14.08 2.09 -2.36
C ARG A 63 14.59 2.23 -0.93
N VAL A 64 15.46 1.31 -0.51
CA VAL A 64 16.09 1.32 0.82
C VAL A 64 17.57 1.62 0.63
N VAL A 65 18.08 2.60 1.39
CA VAL A 65 19.51 2.93 1.43
C VAL A 65 19.98 2.87 2.87
N ASN A 66 21.17 2.32 3.10
CA ASN A 66 21.82 2.41 4.40
C ASN A 66 22.40 3.81 4.56
N LEU A 67 22.04 4.51 5.63
CA LEU A 67 22.52 5.86 5.89
C LEU A 67 24.05 5.93 5.97
N ALA A 68 24.70 4.86 6.43
CA ALA A 68 26.16 4.78 6.48
C ALA A 68 26.84 4.86 5.10
N ASP A 69 26.10 4.53 4.03
CA ASP A 69 26.61 4.57 2.64
C ASP A 69 26.37 5.93 1.97
N VAL A 70 25.73 6.87 2.66
CA VAL A 70 25.41 8.22 2.13
C VAL A 70 26.53 9.19 2.49
N THR A 71 27.20 9.76 1.48
CA THR A 71 28.11 10.89 1.68
C THR A 71 27.33 12.20 1.60
N PRO A 72 27.21 12.99 2.68
CA PRO A 72 26.47 14.24 2.67
C PRO A 72 27.19 15.31 1.85
N SER A 73 26.43 16.15 1.15
CA SER A 73 26.97 17.35 0.51
C SER A 73 27.12 18.49 1.51
N ASP A 74 27.88 19.53 1.14
CA ASP A 74 28.03 20.74 1.98
C ASP A 74 26.68 21.37 2.33
N ALA A 75 25.72 21.38 1.39
CA ALA A 75 24.37 21.89 1.63
C ALA A 75 23.58 21.01 2.62
N ALA A 76 23.77 19.68 2.57
CA ALA A 76 23.13 18.78 3.53
C ALA A 76 23.71 18.96 4.94
N LEU A 77 25.04 19.14 5.06
CA LEU A 77 25.71 19.44 6.32
C LEU A 77 25.24 20.76 6.94
N ALA A 78 24.91 21.76 6.12
CA ALA A 78 24.39 23.04 6.60
C ALA A 78 22.96 22.98 7.18
N LEU A 79 22.20 21.91 6.90
CA LEU A 79 20.82 21.71 7.38
C LEU A 79 20.71 20.78 8.59
N ALA A 80 21.80 20.12 8.98
CA ALA A 80 21.84 19.13 10.07
C ALA A 80 21.69 19.80 11.45
#